data_AF-A0A535BHM4-F1
#
_entry.id   AF-A0A535BHM4-F1
#
_cell.length_a   1.000
_cell.length_b   1.000
_cell.length_c   1.000
_cell.angle_alpha   90.00
_cell.angle_beta   90.00
_cell.angle_gamma   90.00
#
_symmetry.space_group_name_H-M   'P 1'
#
loop_
_entity.id
_entity.type
_entity.pdbx_description
1 polymer ?
#
loop_
_entity_poly.entity_id
_entity_poly.type
_entity_poly.pdbx_seq_one_letter_code
_entity_poly.pdbx_strand_id
1 'polypeptide(L)' 'MADLRARIHGAVPQIRADLERLVAIPSVSARDFDPEPLRRSADTVAEMLREVGAET' A
#
# COMPACT_ATOMS: atom_id res chain seq x y z
N MET A 1 -4.78 2.35 -26.39
CA MET A 1 -5.63 2.80 -25.26
C MET A 1 -6.48 1.69 -24.65
N ALA A 2 -7.11 0.80 -25.43
CA ALA A 2 -7.90 -0.32 -24.88
C ALA A 2 -7.08 -1.30 -24.00
N ASP A 3 -5.84 -1.60 -24.40
CA ASP A 3 -4.92 -2.48 -23.64
C ASP A 3 -4.59 -1.96 -22.24
N LEU A 4 -4.17 -0.69 -22.13
CA LEU A 4 -3.90 -0.06 -20.83
C LEU A 4 -5.13 -0.09 -19.91
N ARG A 5 -6.32 0.20 -20.46
CA ARG A 5 -7.57 0.15 -19.70
C ARG A 5 -7.85 -1.26 -19.17
N ALA A 6 -7.70 -2.29 -20.01
CA ALA A 6 -7.87 -3.68 -19.60
C ALA A 6 -6.88 -4.09 -18.49
N ARG A 7 -5.61 -3.69 -18.62
CA ARG A 7 -4.58 -3.93 -17.61
C ARG A 7 -4.90 -3.24 -16.28
N ILE A 8 -5.36 -1.99 -16.31
CA ILE A 8 -5.79 -1.26 -15.10
C ILE A 8 -6.96 -1.99 -14.43
N HIS A 9 -8.01 -2.34 -15.17
CA HIS A 9 -9.15 -3.06 -14.61
C HIS A 9 -8.75 -4.43 -14.02
N GLY A 10 -7.81 -5.13 -14.67
CA GLY A 10 -7.25 -6.38 -14.15
C GLY A 10 -6.48 -6.21 -12.84
N ALA A 11 -5.89 -5.04 -12.59
CA ALA A 11 -5.15 -4.76 -11.35
C ALA A 11 -6.04 -4.33 -10.16
N VAL A 12 -7.27 -3.85 -10.42
CA VAL A 12 -8.18 -3.33 -9.37
C VAL A 12 -8.40 -4.30 -8.20
N PRO A 13 -8.60 -5.63 -8.40
CA PRO A 13 -8.77 -6.56 -7.28
C PRO A 13 -7.56 -6.60 -6.34
N GLN A 14 -6.34 -6.59 -6.88
CA GLN A 14 -5.12 -6.57 -6.07
C GLN A 14 -4.96 -5.24 -5.35
N ILE A 15 -5.16 -4.12 -6.05
CA ILE A 15 -5.12 -2.77 -5.45
C ILE A 15 -6.09 -2.68 -4.26
N ARG A 16 -7.30 -3.24 -4.39
CA ARG A 16 -8.27 -3.26 -3.29
C ARG A 16 -7.74 -4.07 -2.09
N ALA A 17 -7.19 -5.25 -2.32
CA ALA A 17 -6.63 -6.09 -1.25
C ALA A 17 -5.45 -5.40 -0.53
N ASP A 18 -4.58 -4.73 -1.29
CA ASP A 18 -3.45 -3.97 -0.73
C ASP A 18 -3.94 -2.80 0.13
N LEU A 19 -4.94 -2.05 -0.35
CA LEU A 19 -5.56 -0.96 0.40
C LEU A 19 -6.28 -1.44 1.66
N GLU A 20 -6.96 -2.59 1.61
CA GLU A 20 -7.56 -3.21 2.80
C GLU A 20 -6.51 -3.56 3.86
N ARG A 21 -5.37 -4.11 3.43
CA ARG A 21 -4.23 -4.40 4.33
C ARG A 21 -3.66 -3.13 4.95
N LEU A 22 -3.51 -2.05 4.18
CA LEU A 22 -2.98 -0.77 4.67
C LEU A 22 -3.96 -0.08 5.63
N VAL A 23 -5.25 -0.01 5.29
CA VAL A 23 -6.27 0.65 6.13
C VAL A 23 -6.47 -0.08 7.46
N ALA A 24 -6.20 -1.38 7.53
CA ALA A 24 -6.22 -2.12 8.80
C ALA A 24 -5.11 -1.70 9.78
N ILE A 25 -4.07 -0.98 9.32
CA ILE A 25 -3.00 -0.46 10.17
C ILE A 25 -3.42 0.92 10.72
N PRO A 26 -3.54 1.10 12.05
CA PRO A 26 -3.91 2.39 12.64
C PRO A 26 -2.72 3.38 12.65
N SER A 27 -2.19 3.72 11.47
CA SER A 27 -0.97 4.52 11.27
C SER A 27 -1.21 6.03 11.40
N VAL A 28 -1.53 6.50 12.60
CA VAL A 28 -1.74 7.93 12.89
C VAL A 28 -0.40 8.64 13.05
N SER A 29 -0.19 9.76 12.35
CA SER A 29 1.08 10.52 12.37
C SER A 29 1.12 11.67 13.39
N ALA A 30 0.04 11.85 14.17
CA ALA A 30 0.01 12.82 15.25
C ALA A 30 0.93 12.42 16.41
N ARG A 31 1.60 13.41 17.02
CA ARG A 31 2.64 13.20 18.04
C ARG A 31 2.17 12.47 19.30
N ASP A 32 0.88 12.55 19.60
CA ASP A 32 0.29 11.97 20.81
C ASP A 32 -0.04 10.47 20.64
N PHE A 33 0.15 9.90 19.45
CA PHE A 33 -0.13 8.50 19.14
C PHE A 33 1.15 7.66 19.12
N ASP A 34 1.00 6.36 19.37
CA ASP A 34 2.11 5.41 19.23
C ASP A 34 2.67 5.46 17.79
N PRO A 35 3.99 5.71 17.60
CA PRO A 35 4.61 5.71 16.28
C PRO A 35 4.77 4.31 15.66
N GLU A 36 4.59 3.23 16.41
CA GLU A 36 4.82 1.87 15.92
C GLU A 36 3.88 1.47 14.76
N PRO A 37 2.54 1.66 14.83
CA PRO A 37 1.67 1.46 13.67
C PRO A 37 2.04 2.28 12.44
N LEU A 38 2.57 3.50 12.63
CA LEU A 38 3.03 4.35 11.54
C LEU A 38 4.25 3.74 10.83
N ARG A 39 5.25 3.27 11.60
CA ARG A 39 6.43 2.58 11.06
C ARG A 39 6.02 1.30 10.31
N ARG A 40 5.15 0.48 10.90
CA ARG A 40 4.64 -0.74 10.25
C ARG A 40 3.93 -0.47 8.91
N SER A 41 3.18 0.63 8.81
CA SER A 41 2.55 1.05 7.55
C SER A 41 3.60 1.40 6.50
N ALA A 42 4.63 2.17 6.89
CA ALA A 42 5.74 2.51 5.99
C ALA A 42 6.50 1.26 5.51
N ASP A 43 6.81 0.32 6.41
CA ASP A 43 7.49 -0.93 6.06
C ASP A 43 6.65 -1.78 5.10
N THR A 44 5.34 -1.86 5.33
CA THR A 44 4.40 -2.58 4.44
C THR A 44 4.41 -1.99 3.03
N VAL A 45 4.40 -0.66 2.89
CA VAL A 45 4.49 0.00 1.58
C VAL A 45 5.86 -0.24 0.93
N ALA A 46 6.94 -0.18 1.70
CA ALA A 46 8.28 -0.46 1.18
C ALA A 46 8.39 -1.90 0.65
N GLU A 47 7.76 -2.87 1.32
CA GLU A 47 7.67 -4.26 0.83
C GLU A 47 6.89 -4.34 -0.49
N MET A 48 5.69 -3.75 -0.56
CA MET A 48 4.87 -3.73 -1.78
C MET A 48 5.60 -3.11 -2.98
N LEU A 49 6.36 -2.03 -2.74
CA LEU A 49 7.15 -1.37 -3.77
C LEU A 49 8.31 -2.25 -4.26
N ARG A 50 9.01 -2.91 -3.33
CA ARG A 50 10.09 -3.86 -3.68
C ARG A 50 9.58 -5.05 -4.49
N GLU A 51 8.39 -5.57 -4.18
CA GLU A 51 7.77 -6.68 -4.93
C GLU A 51 7.51 -6.34 -6.41
N VAL A 52 7.27 -5.07 -6.73
CA VAL A 52 7.09 -4.61 -8.11
C VAL A 52 8.36 -4.07 -8.76
N GLY A 53 9.51 -4.23 -8.09
CA GLY A 53 10.83 -3.85 -8.61
C GLY A 53 11.20 -2.38 -8.41
N ALA A 54 10.50 -1.65 -7.54
CA ALA A 54 10.91 -0.31 -7.16
C ALA A 54 12.05 -0.33 -6.12
N GLU A 55 12.97 0.62 -6.24
CA GLU A 55 14.02 0.88 -5.25
C GLU A 55 13.51 1.93 -4.24
N THR A 56 13.69 1.69 -2.95
CA THR A 56 13.15 2.49 -1.83
C THR A 56 14.25 3.05 -0.95
#